data_AF-A0A292SCI3-F1
#
_entry.id   AF-A0A292SCI3-F1
#
_cell.length_a   1.000
_cell.length_b   1.000
_cell.length_c   1.000
_cell.angle_alpha   90.00
_cell.angle_beta   90.00
_cell.angle_gamma   90.00
#
_symmetry.space_group_name_H-M   'P 1'
#
loop_
_entity.id
_entity.type
_entity.pdbx_description
1 polymer ?
#
loop_
_entity_poly.entity_id
_entity_poly.type
_entity_poly.pdbx_seq_one_letter_code
_entity_poly.pdbx_strand_id
1 'polypeptide(L)'
;MVYHKIYYIPEIILWYIILMKELTKSLGNYLLAIYELVEENNAARVRDVSQKMNIGAASTSEAVKLLAKKEYINYRPYGLITLTSKGSLAARKKIERHKTIENFLTSVLLLDKNYADELEYSMPDEVLEKFVGYLTFMQNCSCKEPKWIKSFQHYIKEGKMQSKCIECMRNGSSCCSGCKT
;
A
#
# COMPACT_ATOMS: atom_id res chain seq x y z
N MET A 1 -37.86 12.38 -5.97
CA MET A 1 -37.76 11.63 -4.70
C MET A 1 -36.30 11.25 -4.47
N VAL A 2 -35.65 12.04 -3.60
CA VAL A 2 -34.58 11.68 -2.67
C VAL A 2 -33.41 10.82 -3.19
N TYR A 3 -32.42 11.46 -3.81
CA TYR A 3 -31.03 10.99 -3.74
C TYR A 3 -30.45 11.39 -2.38
N HIS A 4 -30.71 10.58 -1.36
CA HIS A 4 -30.07 10.71 -0.05
C HIS A 4 -29.83 9.31 0.51
N LYS A 5 -28.83 8.61 -0.06
CA LYS A 5 -28.07 7.61 0.68
C LYS A 5 -26.64 8.11 0.74
N ILE A 6 -26.46 8.95 1.75
CA ILE A 6 -25.22 9.29 2.42
C ILE A 6 -24.34 8.04 2.42
N TYR A 7 -23.20 8.10 1.74
CA TYR A 7 -22.16 7.11 1.89
C TYR A 7 -21.73 7.14 3.35
N TYR A 8 -22.16 6.14 4.11
CA TYR A 8 -21.73 5.92 5.48
C TYR A 8 -20.28 5.42 5.40
N ILE A 9 -19.34 6.36 5.33
CA ILE A 9 -17.91 6.11 5.48
C ILE A 9 -17.69 5.99 6.99
N PRO A 10 -17.45 4.78 7.55
CA PRO A 10 -17.27 4.62 8.98
C PRO A 10 -16.18 5.57 9.51
N GLU A 11 -16.35 6.14 10.70
CA GLU A 11 -15.39 7.08 11.31
C GLU A 11 -13.95 6.52 11.40
N ILE A 12 -13.81 5.19 11.33
CA ILE A 12 -12.53 4.46 11.20
C ILE A 12 -11.79 4.82 9.90
N ILE A 13 -12.50 4.98 8.79
CA ILE A 13 -11.93 5.36 7.48
C ILE A 13 -11.52 6.84 7.49
N LEU A 14 -12.25 7.72 8.17
CA LEU A 14 -11.80 9.11 8.35
C LEU A 14 -10.51 9.20 9.20
N TRP A 15 -10.38 8.37 10.24
CA TRP A 15 -9.12 8.18 10.98
C TRP A 15 -8.02 7.49 10.15
N TYR A 16 -8.41 6.73 9.12
CA TYR A 16 -7.52 6.06 8.16
C TYR A 16 -6.86 7.07 7.20
N ILE A 17 -7.61 8.10 6.80
CA ILE A 17 -7.19 9.21 5.93
C ILE A 17 -6.17 10.13 6.64
N ILE A 18 -6.38 10.43 7.92
CA ILE A 18 -5.55 11.40 8.67
C ILE A 18 -4.16 10.84 9.01
N LEU A 19 -4.01 9.52 9.21
CA LEU A 19 -2.79 8.94 9.78
C LEU A 19 -1.59 8.88 8.81
N MET A 20 -1.82 8.84 7.49
CA MET A 20 -0.78 8.52 6.50
C MET A 20 -0.18 9.74 5.79
N LYS A 21 -0.73 10.94 5.97
CA LYS A 21 -0.25 12.16 5.29
C LYS A 21 0.48 13.16 6.20
N GLU A 22 0.89 12.77 7.41
CA GLU A 22 1.76 13.65 8.21
C GLU A 22 3.24 13.59 7.81
N LEU A 23 3.63 12.62 6.99
CA LEU A 23 5.03 12.30 6.71
C LEU A 23 5.31 12.42 5.21
N THR A 24 6.38 13.14 4.87
CA THR A 24 6.94 13.13 3.51
C THR A 24 7.47 11.73 3.18
N LYS A 25 7.69 11.41 1.88
CA LYS A 25 8.28 10.12 1.45
C LYS A 25 9.53 9.77 2.27
N SER A 26 10.44 10.74 2.40
CA SER A 26 11.67 10.60 3.19
C SER A 26 11.38 10.26 4.66
N LEU A 27 10.49 11.02 5.32
CA LEU A 27 10.20 10.82 6.73
C LEU A 27 9.45 9.51 7.00
N GLY A 28 8.59 9.08 6.06
CA GLY A 28 7.95 7.75 6.08
C GLY A 28 8.96 6.61 5.97
N ASN A 29 9.99 6.75 5.14
CA ASN A 29 11.06 5.75 5.04
C ASN A 29 11.86 5.64 6.34
N TYR A 30 12.14 6.76 7.02
CA TYR A 30 12.75 6.73 8.35
C TYR A 30 11.86 6.01 9.38
N LEU A 31 10.55 6.24 9.36
CA LEU A 31 9.61 5.54 10.25
C LEU A 31 9.61 4.02 9.98
N LEU A 32 9.64 3.60 8.72
CA LEU A 32 9.74 2.18 8.34
C LEU A 32 11.07 1.56 8.79
N ALA A 33 12.19 2.26 8.58
CA ALA A 33 13.49 1.77 9.02
C ALA A 33 13.56 1.62 10.55
N ILE A 34 13.00 2.58 11.30
CA ILE A 34 12.87 2.49 12.75
C ILE A 34 11.95 1.33 13.13
N TYR A 35 10.83 1.15 12.43
CA TYR A 35 9.90 0.06 12.68
C TYR A 35 10.60 -1.29 12.57
N GLU A 36 11.30 -1.54 11.47
CA GLU A 36 12.04 -2.79 11.25
C GLU A 36 13.11 -3.02 12.33
N LEU A 37 13.91 -2.00 12.66
CA LEU A 37 14.93 -2.12 13.70
C LEU A 37 14.35 -2.41 15.09
N VAL A 38 13.20 -1.82 15.41
CA VAL A 38 12.50 -2.03 16.68
C VAL A 38 11.88 -3.42 16.74
N GLU A 39 11.30 -3.93 15.65
CA GLU A 39 10.78 -5.30 15.60
C GLU A 39 11.91 -6.34 15.73
N GLU A 40 13.10 -6.05 15.21
CA GLU A 40 14.27 -6.94 15.30
C GLU A 40 14.95 -6.89 16.69
N ASN A 41 15.08 -5.70 17.29
CA ASN A 41 15.97 -5.47 18.44
C ASN A 41 15.29 -4.87 19.68
N ASN A 42 13.95 -4.77 19.70
CA ASN A 42 13.12 -4.04 20.68
C ASN A 42 13.33 -2.52 20.75
N ALA A 43 14.44 -2.00 20.23
CA ALA A 43 14.75 -0.57 20.18
C ALA A 43 15.75 -0.28 19.05
N ALA A 44 15.80 0.97 18.60
CA ALA A 44 16.79 1.46 17.64
C ALA A 44 17.65 2.58 18.23
N ARG A 45 18.85 2.81 17.67
CA ARG A 45 19.61 4.05 17.91
C ARG A 45 19.73 4.84 16.61
N VAL A 46 19.98 6.14 16.72
CA VAL A 46 20.19 7.04 15.56
C VAL A 46 21.26 6.50 14.61
N ARG A 47 22.34 5.92 15.16
CA ARG A 47 23.40 5.29 14.38
C ARG A 47 22.89 4.11 13.54
N ASP A 48 22.07 3.26 14.13
CA ASP A 48 21.56 2.05 13.46
C ASP A 48 20.57 2.44 12.34
N VAL A 49 19.73 3.45 12.59
CA VAL A 49 18.84 4.04 11.58
C VAL A 49 19.65 4.66 10.44
N SER A 50 20.71 5.41 10.75
CA SER A 50 21.60 6.05 9.76
C SER A 50 22.29 5.01 8.88
N GLN A 51 22.79 3.92 9.49
CA GLN A 51 23.41 2.81 8.77
C GLN A 51 22.41 2.08 7.87
N LYS A 52 21.22 1.75 8.39
CA LYS A 52 20.17 1.06 7.63
C LYS A 52 19.67 1.88 6.44
N MET A 53 19.51 3.18 6.63
CA MET A 53 19.06 4.11 5.57
C MET A 53 20.17 4.49 4.59
N ASN A 54 21.44 4.21 4.92
CA ASN A 54 22.61 4.74 4.23
C ASN A 54 22.58 6.27 4.07
N ILE A 55 22.16 6.98 5.13
CA ILE A 55 22.08 8.45 5.18
C ILE A 55 22.88 8.96 6.38
N GLY A 56 23.52 10.12 6.24
CA GLY A 56 24.36 10.73 7.29
C GLY A 56 23.63 10.92 8.63
N ALA A 57 24.40 10.82 9.72
CA ALA A 57 23.88 10.89 11.09
C ALA A 57 23.19 12.22 11.42
N ALA A 58 23.65 13.34 10.84
CA ALA A 58 23.04 14.65 11.04
C ALA A 58 21.59 14.68 10.50
N SER A 59 21.39 14.33 9.24
CA SER A 59 20.05 14.25 8.61
C SER A 59 19.16 13.21 9.29
N THR A 60 19.73 12.08 9.70
CA THR A 60 18.99 11.06 10.46
C THR A 60 18.50 11.60 11.81
N SER A 61 19.36 12.33 12.53
CA SER A 61 19.01 12.96 13.82
C SER A 61 17.88 13.98 13.67
N GLU A 62 17.89 14.77 12.60
CA GLU A 62 16.79 15.70 12.29
C GLU A 62 15.48 14.98 12.00
N ALA A 63 15.51 13.92 11.19
CA ALA A 63 14.34 13.11 10.88
C ALA A 63 13.76 12.44 12.14
N VAL A 64 14.61 11.87 13.00
CA VAL A 64 14.23 11.28 14.28
C VAL A 64 13.57 12.33 15.19
N LYS A 65 14.15 13.52 15.33
CA LYS A 65 13.55 14.61 16.11
C LYS A 65 12.18 15.01 15.57
N LEU A 66 12.03 15.06 14.25
CA LEU A 66 10.76 15.41 13.61
C LEU A 66 9.69 14.33 13.80
N LEU A 67 10.05 13.05 13.70
CA LEU A 67 9.16 11.92 14.00
C LEU A 67 8.73 11.92 15.47
N ALA A 68 9.64 12.25 16.38
CA ALA A 68 9.34 12.36 17.81
C ALA A 68 8.40 13.53 18.10
N LYS A 69 8.65 14.70 17.48
CA LYS A 69 7.76 15.87 17.57
C LYS A 69 6.35 15.58 17.06
N LYS A 70 6.22 14.71 16.05
CA LYS A 70 4.95 14.23 15.49
C LYS A 70 4.37 13.01 16.23
N GLU A 71 4.99 12.61 17.34
CA GLU A 71 4.53 11.53 18.23
C GLU A 71 4.46 10.14 17.56
N TYR A 72 5.24 9.91 16.49
CA TYR A 72 5.38 8.58 15.89
C TYR A 72 6.39 7.71 16.65
N ILE A 73 7.33 8.32 17.36
CA ILE A 73 8.36 7.60 18.12
C ILE A 73 8.60 8.25 19.48
N ASN A 74 9.07 7.47 20.44
CA ASN A 74 9.66 7.99 21.68
C ASN A 74 11.16 8.17 21.45
N TYR A 75 11.68 9.35 21.75
CA TYR A 75 13.09 9.68 21.61
C TYR A 75 13.56 10.66 22.68
N ARG A 76 14.79 10.45 23.16
CA ARG A 76 15.55 11.41 23.98
C ARG A 76 16.98 11.47 23.45
N PRO A 77 17.69 12.62 23.56
CA PRO A 77 19.08 12.74 23.13
C PRO A 77 19.95 11.60 23.65
N TYR A 78 20.74 10.99 22.77
CA TYR A 78 21.61 9.82 23.02
C TYR A 78 20.89 8.54 23.51
N GLY A 79 19.56 8.56 23.56
CA GLY A 79 18.74 7.46 24.04
C GLY A 79 18.35 6.45 22.97
N LEU A 80 17.65 5.41 23.43
CA LEU A 80 16.97 4.45 22.58
C LEU A 80 15.73 5.09 21.94
N ILE A 81 15.46 4.68 20.70
CA ILE A 81 14.26 5.00 19.94
C ILE A 81 13.31 3.81 20.05
N THR A 82 12.05 4.08 20.43
CA THR A 82 10.96 3.10 20.38
C THR A 82 9.76 3.68 19.64
N LEU A 83 8.88 2.81 19.14
CA LEU A 83 7.65 3.24 18.49
C LEU A 83 6.60 3.65 19.52
N THR A 84 5.80 4.66 19.19
CA THR A 84 4.50 4.84 19.84
C THR A 84 3.46 3.93 19.17
N SER A 85 2.27 3.79 19.77
CA SER A 85 1.15 3.11 19.12
C SER A 85 0.79 3.74 17.77
N LYS A 86 0.86 5.08 17.67
CA LYS A 86 0.66 5.85 16.43
C LYS A 86 1.72 5.48 15.38
N GLY A 87 3.00 5.46 15.79
CA GLY A 87 4.15 4.99 15.00
C GLY A 87 3.95 3.62 14.39
N SER A 88 3.69 2.66 15.27
CA SER A 88 3.56 1.26 14.93
C SER A 88 2.39 1.01 13.97
N LEU A 89 1.24 1.65 14.23
CA LEU A 89 0.08 1.57 13.34
C LEU A 89 0.34 2.17 11.96
N ALA A 90 0.97 3.35 11.90
CA ALA A 90 1.26 4.02 10.64
C ALA A 90 2.26 3.24 9.77
N ALA A 91 3.31 2.68 10.38
CA ALA A 91 4.28 1.84 9.70
C ALA A 91 3.62 0.58 9.13
N ARG A 92 2.85 -0.16 9.95
CA ARG A 92 2.12 -1.35 9.49
C ARG A 92 1.18 -1.07 8.32
N LYS A 93 0.37 -0.01 8.41
CA LYS A 93 -0.53 0.40 7.33
C LYS A 93 0.22 0.70 6.04
N LYS A 94 1.37 1.37 6.12
CA LYS A 94 2.20 1.64 4.94
C LYS A 94 2.75 0.34 4.34
N ILE A 95 3.21 -0.59 5.17
CA ILE A 95 3.71 -1.90 4.70
C ILE A 95 2.59 -2.70 4.03
N GLU A 96 1.41 -2.79 4.65
CA GLU A 96 0.26 -3.52 4.11
C GLU A 96 -0.18 -2.93 2.77
N ARG A 97 -0.33 -1.60 2.71
CA ARG A 97 -0.68 -0.89 1.47
C ARG A 97 0.32 -1.16 0.35
N HIS A 98 1.62 -1.04 0.65
CA HIS A 98 2.68 -1.24 -0.32
C HIS A 98 2.64 -2.67 -0.87
N LYS A 99 2.53 -3.67 0.01
CA LYS A 99 2.39 -5.09 -0.38
C LYS A 99 1.14 -5.35 -1.22
N THR A 100 0.01 -4.71 -0.91
CA THR A 100 -1.20 -4.84 -1.72
C THR A 100 -0.97 -4.38 -3.15
N ILE A 101 -0.24 -3.28 -3.34
CA ILE A 101 0.12 -2.75 -4.66
C ILE A 101 1.14 -3.65 -5.35
N GLU A 102 2.21 -4.08 -4.66
CA GLU A 102 3.20 -5.03 -5.19
C GLU A 102 2.53 -6.32 -5.71
N ASN A 103 1.60 -6.88 -4.93
CA ASN A 103 0.87 -8.09 -5.28
C ASN A 103 0.00 -7.87 -6.53
N PHE A 104 -0.65 -6.72 -6.66
CA PHE A 104 -1.43 -6.39 -7.85
C PHE A 104 -0.54 -6.23 -9.09
N LEU A 105 0.57 -5.50 -8.98
CA LEU A 105 1.53 -5.31 -10.07
C LEU A 105 2.03 -6.65 -10.60
N THR A 106 2.46 -7.54 -9.71
CA THR A 106 3.05 -8.82 -10.07
C THR A 106 2.01 -9.84 -10.54
N SER A 107 0.90 -9.99 -9.80
CA SER A 107 -0.05 -11.08 -10.03
C SER A 107 -1.07 -10.76 -11.12
N VAL A 108 -1.44 -9.48 -11.29
CA VAL A 108 -2.46 -9.06 -12.26
C VAL A 108 -1.82 -8.39 -13.47
N LEU A 109 -0.96 -7.40 -13.24
CA LEU A 109 -0.36 -6.62 -14.34
C LEU A 109 0.88 -7.27 -14.97
N LEU A 110 1.45 -8.30 -14.34
CA LEU A 110 2.72 -8.93 -14.74
C LEU A 110 3.87 -7.92 -14.86
N LEU A 111 3.88 -6.92 -13.97
CA LEU A 111 4.91 -5.89 -13.86
C LEU A 111 5.83 -6.16 -12.67
N ASP A 112 7.00 -5.52 -12.68
CA ASP A 112 7.91 -5.52 -11.54
C ASP A 112 7.25 -4.85 -10.33
N LYS A 113 7.40 -5.44 -9.15
CA LYS A 113 6.92 -4.89 -7.88
C LYS A 113 7.58 -3.54 -7.53
N ASN A 114 8.77 -3.26 -8.07
CA ASN A 114 9.53 -2.04 -7.82
C ASN A 114 8.78 -0.75 -8.22
N TYR A 115 7.74 -0.83 -9.07
CA TYR A 115 6.88 0.30 -9.40
C TYR A 115 5.92 0.71 -8.27
N ALA A 116 5.75 -0.08 -7.21
CA ALA A 116 4.79 0.19 -6.14
C ALA A 116 5.07 1.53 -5.43
N ASP A 117 6.33 1.84 -5.15
CA ASP A 117 6.72 3.10 -4.49
C ASP A 117 6.40 4.33 -5.35
N GLU A 118 6.57 4.22 -6.66
CA GLU A 118 6.27 5.30 -7.60
C GLU A 118 4.77 5.52 -7.73
N LEU A 119 3.99 4.44 -7.79
CA LEU A 119 2.52 4.50 -7.83
C LEU A 119 1.94 5.08 -6.54
N GLU A 120 2.42 4.62 -5.37
CA GLU A 120 1.98 5.17 -4.09
C GLU A 120 2.21 6.68 -4.00
N TYR A 121 3.36 7.14 -4.51
CA TYR A 121 3.74 8.54 -4.40
C TYR A 121 3.04 9.45 -5.42
N SER A 122 2.77 8.93 -6.61
CA SER A 122 2.22 9.71 -7.73
C SER A 122 0.69 9.85 -7.66
N MET A 123 0.00 8.96 -6.95
CA MET A 123 -1.45 9.01 -6.83
C MET A 123 -1.90 10.06 -5.79
N PRO A 124 -2.92 10.89 -6.10
CA PRO A 124 -3.62 11.66 -5.09
C PRO A 124 -4.20 10.74 -3.99
N ASP A 125 -4.27 11.20 -2.75
CA ASP A 125 -4.62 10.33 -1.61
C ASP A 125 -5.97 9.64 -1.78
N GLU A 126 -6.99 10.38 -2.25
CA GLU A 126 -8.33 9.82 -2.48
C GLU A 126 -8.30 8.69 -3.53
N VAL A 127 -7.44 8.83 -4.55
CA VAL A 127 -7.26 7.81 -5.59
C VAL A 127 -6.54 6.61 -5.03
N LEU A 128 -5.43 6.83 -4.31
CA LEU A 128 -4.65 5.76 -3.70
C LEU A 128 -5.50 4.94 -2.71
N GLU A 129 -6.32 5.61 -1.91
CA GLU A 129 -7.20 4.97 -0.95
C GLU A 129 -8.24 4.07 -1.63
N LYS A 130 -8.97 4.61 -2.62
CA LYS A 130 -9.96 3.83 -3.38
C LYS A 130 -9.29 2.69 -4.16
N PHE A 131 -8.11 2.94 -4.69
CA PHE A 131 -7.33 1.93 -5.42
C PHE A 131 -6.94 0.78 -4.51
N VAL A 132 -6.27 1.06 -3.39
CA VAL A 132 -5.86 0.03 -2.41
C VAL A 132 -7.07 -0.68 -1.83
N GLY A 133 -8.14 0.05 -1.52
CA GLY A 133 -9.40 -0.52 -1.04
C GLY A 133 -10.00 -1.51 -2.05
N TYR A 134 -10.00 -1.16 -3.33
CA TYR A 134 -10.43 -2.06 -4.41
C TYR A 134 -9.52 -3.30 -4.52
N LEU A 135 -8.20 -3.12 -4.50
CA LEU A 135 -7.24 -4.24 -4.55
C LEU A 135 -7.40 -5.18 -3.35
N THR A 136 -7.59 -4.63 -2.16
CA THR A 136 -7.79 -5.38 -0.91
C THR A 136 -9.11 -6.15 -0.96
N PHE A 137 -10.17 -5.51 -1.45
CA PHE A 137 -11.45 -6.18 -1.70
C PHE A 137 -11.26 -7.37 -2.66
N MET A 138 -10.54 -7.18 -3.77
CA MET A 138 -10.29 -8.26 -4.72
C MET A 138 -9.48 -9.42 -4.12
N GLN A 139 -8.48 -9.14 -3.28
CA GLN A 139 -7.64 -10.17 -2.63
C GLN A 139 -8.41 -10.98 -1.58
N ASN A 140 -9.33 -10.34 -0.85
CA ASN A 140 -10.09 -10.97 0.23
C ASN A 140 -11.44 -11.54 -0.21
N CYS A 141 -11.86 -11.25 -1.44
CA CYS A 141 -13.11 -11.76 -1.97
C CYS A 141 -13.02 -13.28 -2.13
N SER A 142 -13.97 -14.00 -1.53
CA SER A 142 -14.07 -15.46 -1.59
C SER A 142 -14.58 -16.00 -2.93
N CYS A 143 -14.91 -15.11 -3.87
CA CYS A 143 -15.28 -15.49 -5.23
C CYS A 143 -14.12 -16.21 -5.92
N LYS A 144 -14.45 -17.12 -6.85
CA LYS A 144 -13.45 -17.70 -7.75
C LYS A 144 -12.71 -16.58 -8.47
N GLU A 145 -11.42 -16.79 -8.71
CA GLU A 145 -10.57 -15.85 -9.44
C GLU A 145 -11.31 -15.33 -10.68
N PRO A 146 -11.41 -14.00 -10.85
CA PRO A 146 -12.12 -13.45 -11.99
C PRO A 146 -11.52 -13.93 -13.30
N LYS A 147 -12.37 -14.48 -14.18
CA LYS A 147 -11.97 -15.05 -15.48
C LYS A 147 -11.15 -14.07 -16.34
N TRP A 148 -11.39 -12.77 -16.18
CA TRP A 148 -10.68 -11.74 -16.92
C TRP A 148 -9.20 -11.62 -16.54
N ILE A 149 -8.76 -12.07 -15.34
CA ILE A 149 -7.34 -12.03 -14.96
C ILE A 149 -6.52 -12.89 -15.92
N LYS A 150 -6.89 -14.17 -16.10
CA LYS A 150 -6.18 -15.07 -17.02
C LYS A 150 -6.29 -14.61 -18.48
N SER A 151 -7.45 -14.08 -18.87
CA SER A 151 -7.62 -13.51 -20.22
C SER A 151 -6.72 -12.30 -20.45
N PHE A 152 -6.58 -11.42 -19.44
CA PHE A 152 -5.71 -10.26 -19.51
C PHE A 152 -4.23 -10.67 -19.57
N GLN A 153 -3.81 -11.62 -18.73
CA GLN A 153 -2.44 -12.16 -18.77
C GLN A 153 -2.10 -12.77 -20.14
N HIS A 154 -3.05 -13.47 -20.79
CA HIS A 154 -2.86 -13.93 -22.16
C HIS A 154 -2.74 -12.78 -23.15
N TYR A 155 -3.62 -11.77 -23.04
CA TYR A 155 -3.59 -10.61 -23.91
C TYR A 155 -2.25 -9.87 -23.85
N ILE A 156 -1.70 -9.67 -22.65
CA ILE A 156 -0.39 -9.03 -22.46
C ILE A 156 0.74 -9.85 -23.09
N LYS A 157 0.68 -11.18 -23.01
CA LYS A 157 1.73 -12.05 -23.58
C LYS A 157 1.66 -12.20 -25.10
N GLU A 158 0.45 -12.29 -25.65
CA GLU A 158 0.23 -12.67 -27.04
C GLU A 158 -0.17 -11.49 -27.95
N GLY A 159 -0.46 -10.32 -27.37
CA GLY A 159 -0.95 -9.14 -28.08
C GLY A 159 -2.35 -9.30 -28.70
N LYS A 160 -3.08 -10.37 -28.36
CA LYS A 160 -4.38 -10.70 -28.92
C LYS A 160 -5.31 -11.31 -27.87
N MET A 161 -6.61 -11.09 -28.07
CA MET A 161 -7.66 -11.68 -27.23
C MET A 161 -7.77 -13.19 -27.52
N GLN A 162 -8.11 -13.97 -26.48
CA GLN A 162 -8.42 -15.39 -26.65
C GLN A 162 -9.68 -15.55 -27.53
N SER A 163 -9.74 -16.62 -28.33
CA SER A 163 -10.88 -16.94 -29.20
C SER A 163 -12.22 -16.90 -28.45
N LYS A 164 -12.28 -17.53 -27.26
CA LYS A 164 -13.47 -17.49 -26.39
C LYS A 164 -13.91 -16.08 -26.00
N CYS A 165 -12.96 -15.15 -25.80
CA CYS A 165 -13.27 -13.77 -25.46
C CYS A 165 -13.83 -13.01 -26.67
N ILE A 166 -13.31 -13.29 -27.87
CA ILE A 166 -13.82 -12.73 -29.14
C ILE A 166 -15.26 -13.22 -29.40
N GLU A 167 -15.51 -14.51 -29.17
CA GLU A 167 -16.86 -15.09 -29.28
C GLU A 167 -17.84 -14.48 -28.27
N CYS A 168 -17.43 -14.29 -27.01
CA CYS A 168 -18.24 -13.62 -26.00
C CYS A 168 -18.64 -12.19 -26.43
N MET A 169 -17.72 -11.42 -27.03
CA MET A 169 -18.00 -10.07 -27.52
C MET A 169 -19.01 -10.07 -28.67
N ARG A 170 -18.91 -11.03 -29.61
CA ARG A 170 -19.78 -11.11 -30.79
C ARG A 170 -21.20 -11.54 -30.46
N ASN A 171 -21.37 -12.42 -29.48
CA ASN A 171 -22.67 -13.03 -29.18
C ASN A 171 -23.56 -12.17 -28.28
N GLY A 172 -23.10 -11.01 -27.79
CA GLY A 172 -23.87 -10.11 -26.92
C GLY A 172 -24.34 -10.73 -25.59
N SER A 173 -23.97 -11.98 -25.33
CA SER A 173 -24.39 -12.73 -24.16
C SER A 173 -23.67 -12.19 -22.93
N SER A 174 -24.41 -11.92 -21.85
CA SER A 174 -23.95 -11.59 -20.50
C SER A 174 -23.16 -12.73 -19.82
N CYS A 175 -22.38 -13.49 -20.57
CA CYS A 175 -21.87 -14.80 -20.18
C CYS A 175 -20.42 -14.74 -19.67
N CYS A 176 -20.23 -14.10 -18.52
CA CYS A 176 -19.18 -14.53 -17.59
C CYS A 176 -19.56 -15.81 -16.83
N SER A 177 -20.81 -16.28 -16.94
CA SER A 177 -21.29 -17.55 -16.37
C SER A 177 -20.76 -18.80 -17.09
N GLY A 178 -20.29 -18.69 -18.34
CA GLY A 178 -20.05 -19.85 -19.22
C GLY A 178 -18.60 -20.33 -19.44
N CYS A 179 -17.56 -19.54 -19.15
CA CYS A 179 -16.19 -20.05 -19.38
C CYS A 179 -15.88 -21.19 -18.39
N LYS A 180 -15.97 -22.44 -18.83
CA LYS A 180 -15.38 -23.57 -18.09
C LYS A 180 -13.86 -23.38 -18.07
N THR A 181 -13.30 -23.62 -16.89
CA THR A 181 -11.86 -23.63 -16.58
C THR A 181 -11.11 -24.61 -17.44
#